data_AF-A0A955KDJ2-F1
#
_entry.id   AF-A0A955KDJ2-F1
#
_cell.length_a   1.000
_cell.length_b   1.000
_cell.length_c   1.000
_cell.angle_alpha   90.00
_cell.angle_beta   90.00
_cell.angle_gamma   90.00
#
_symmetry.space_group_name_H-M   'P 1'
#
loop_
_entity.id
_entity.type
_entity.pdbx_description
1 polymer ?
#
loop_
_entity_poly.entity_id
_entity_poly.type
_entity_poly.pdbx_seq_one_letter_code
_entity_poly.pdbx_strand_id
1 'polypeptide(L)'
;MFVTDTNLTRKIMTSTLNKTSSLLASLLFFCGITFFPFASEAADGSVTLSVSPTLYEMSADPMQVWTSNVRVINPNGFDLDVYARVVNFEAQDETGRASFLPVLDAATTENTLAEWVHLDQDSYTIPAGQTVEIPFQISIPKSAPPGGHFGAIMIGTRPLSNASGQSSVETSQVVTSLIFLRVTGDVVENGSIREFRSSKRLAEKPEMSFELRFENTGNVHVLPQGEIRIFNMWGHERGVIPVNRQTMFGNVLPNSVRKYSFSWSGEWSLADIGRYTAVATLAYGEDGRKFTDAETAFWVLPWKAVGSVLLLICSFFYFLTWAIKLYVRKMLKLAGVTSVMSEQPAEMHQQTKARKQVAEAGNTDTRHILTNGKAKRLSIVAPFEEGMLDLRSRFKNSVTWREYTKQAWFFITAYKTFFIAAVLFAVFVSLAFWFLDSVKEERGFNITIDGIDQNITLSSEQMQYENMRKESPATTQVKMKGTPSITVINRSGVAGLAAEWRLRLEQEGYAVGELRNDLDAAESKTVIVYESSYTDEALVLSELLHGALLSANTNSDAKAEPLIIYIGNDLQNAVE
;
A
#
# COMPACT_ATOMS: atom_id res chain seq x y z
N MET A 1 -36.13 11.43 -100.92
CA MET A 1 -37.07 10.33 -101.21
C MET A 1 -36.31 9.03 -100.99
N PHE A 2 -36.76 8.25 -99.99
CA PHE A 2 -36.42 6.85 -99.66
C PHE A 2 -34.95 6.53 -99.32
N VAL A 3 -34.53 5.98 -98.17
CA VAL A 3 -35.08 5.06 -97.13
C VAL A 3 -34.00 3.98 -96.95
N THR A 4 -33.50 3.85 -95.71
CA THR A 4 -33.06 2.64 -94.98
C THR A 4 -32.04 1.68 -95.65
N ASP A 5 -31.18 0.94 -94.95
CA ASP A 5 -31.48 0.23 -93.71
C ASP A 5 -30.24 -0.40 -93.03
N THR A 6 -30.42 -0.60 -91.72
CA THR A 6 -29.97 -1.71 -90.84
C THR A 6 -28.54 -2.28 -90.92
N ASN A 7 -27.74 -2.09 -89.85
CA ASN A 7 -27.65 -3.02 -88.70
C ASN A 7 -27.26 -4.46 -89.06
N LEU A 8 -25.98 -4.68 -89.38
CA LEU A 8 -25.39 -6.02 -89.26
C LEU A 8 -23.86 -5.94 -89.24
N THR A 9 -23.25 -5.52 -88.13
CA THR A 9 -21.81 -5.76 -87.81
C THR A 9 -21.34 -5.17 -86.47
N ARG A 10 -22.24 -4.69 -85.59
CA ARG A 10 -21.84 -4.06 -84.31
C ARG A 10 -21.61 -5.03 -83.14
N LYS A 11 -21.39 -6.34 -83.37
CA LYS A 11 -21.37 -7.35 -82.30
C LYS A 11 -20.11 -8.23 -82.20
N ILE A 12 -19.01 -7.90 -82.87
CA ILE A 12 -17.77 -8.70 -82.79
C ILE A 12 -16.52 -7.87 -82.43
N MET A 13 -16.64 -6.55 -82.20
CA MET A 13 -15.46 -5.67 -82.03
C MET A 13 -15.52 -4.81 -80.75
N THR A 14 -16.02 -5.35 -79.64
CA THR A 14 -16.12 -4.63 -78.35
C THR A 14 -15.66 -5.45 -77.12
N SER A 15 -14.81 -6.47 -77.28
CA SER A 15 -14.31 -7.26 -76.13
C SER A 15 -12.78 -7.24 -75.91
N THR A 16 -12.02 -6.39 -76.62
CA THR A 16 -10.55 -6.34 -76.50
C THR A 16 -9.95 -4.96 -76.21
N LEU A 17 -10.75 -3.95 -75.84
CA LEU A 17 -10.24 -2.61 -75.50
C LEU A 17 -10.46 -2.14 -74.05
N ASN A 18 -11.02 -2.97 -73.15
CA ASN A 18 -11.31 -2.58 -71.76
C ASN A 18 -10.37 -3.21 -70.70
N LYS A 19 -9.22 -3.78 -71.08
CA LYS A 19 -8.25 -4.38 -70.13
C LYS A 19 -6.92 -3.63 -69.98
N THR A 20 -6.68 -2.56 -70.74
CA THR A 20 -5.42 -1.80 -70.67
C THR A 20 -5.53 -0.46 -69.93
N SER A 21 -6.75 0.02 -69.64
CA SER A 21 -6.96 1.28 -68.91
C SER A 21 -7.04 1.14 -67.38
N SER A 22 -7.26 -0.07 -66.84
CA SER A 22 -7.33 -0.29 -65.38
C SER A 22 -5.96 -0.51 -64.72
N LEU A 23 -4.94 -0.94 -65.47
CA LEU A 23 -3.58 -1.13 -64.95
C LEU A 23 -2.83 0.20 -64.77
N LEU A 24 -3.01 1.15 -65.69
CA LEU A 24 -2.39 2.48 -65.64
C LEU A 24 -2.98 3.39 -64.55
N ALA A 25 -4.26 3.23 -64.21
CA ALA A 25 -4.89 3.96 -63.11
C ALA A 25 -4.45 3.43 -61.72
N SER A 26 -4.10 2.14 -61.59
CA SER A 26 -3.59 1.57 -60.34
C SER A 26 -2.14 1.98 -60.05
N LEU A 27 -1.32 2.19 -61.09
CA LEU A 27 0.07 2.59 -60.93
C LEU A 27 0.23 4.06 -60.52
N LEU A 28 -0.70 4.93 -60.95
CA LEU A 28 -0.74 6.34 -60.54
C LEU A 28 -1.31 6.57 -59.13
N PHE A 29 -2.08 5.62 -58.60
CA PHE A 29 -2.56 5.68 -57.21
C PHE A 29 -1.52 5.16 -56.21
N PHE A 30 -0.59 4.29 -56.64
CA PHE A 30 0.47 3.75 -55.79
C PHE A 30 1.70 4.67 -55.66
N CYS A 31 1.90 5.61 -56.59
CA CYS A 31 3.04 6.55 -56.57
C CYS A 31 2.73 7.86 -55.78
N GLY A 32 1.49 8.07 -55.34
CA GLY A 32 1.05 9.30 -54.66
C GLY A 32 1.12 9.30 -53.13
N ILE A 33 1.62 8.23 -52.49
CA ILE A 33 1.64 8.07 -51.01
C ILE A 33 3.05 8.19 -50.40
N THR A 34 4.12 8.30 -51.19
CA THR A 34 5.50 8.34 -50.67
C THR A 34 6.14 9.73 -50.68
N PHE A 35 5.39 10.76 -50.29
CA PHE A 35 5.97 12.07 -49.93
C PHE A 35 5.27 12.60 -48.68
N PHE A 36 5.37 11.86 -47.58
CA PHE A 36 5.25 12.47 -46.26
C PHE A 36 6.46 13.41 -46.11
N PRO A 37 6.27 14.73 -45.93
CA PRO A 37 7.36 15.55 -45.45
C PRO A 37 7.80 14.93 -44.12
N PHE A 38 9.06 14.51 -44.05
CA PHE A 38 9.73 14.32 -42.77
C PHE A 38 9.71 15.69 -42.10
N ALA A 39 8.69 15.93 -41.29
CA ALA A 39 8.77 16.95 -40.27
C ALA A 39 9.94 16.51 -39.40
N SER A 40 11.07 17.20 -39.54
CA SER A 40 12.09 17.17 -38.51
C SER A 40 11.37 17.59 -37.25
N GLU A 41 11.15 16.64 -36.36
CA GLU A 41 10.89 16.94 -34.97
C GLU A 41 12.12 17.74 -34.54
N ALA A 42 11.99 19.07 -34.56
CA ALA A 42 12.88 19.90 -33.79
C ALA A 42 12.65 19.38 -32.38
N ALA A 43 13.59 18.58 -31.89
CA ALA A 43 13.68 18.27 -30.49
C ALA A 43 13.67 19.64 -29.81
N ASP A 44 12.52 20.00 -29.23
CA ASP A 44 12.41 21.12 -28.32
C ASP A 44 13.28 20.71 -27.15
N GLY A 45 14.57 21.04 -27.27
CA GLY A 45 15.63 20.45 -26.51
C GLY A 45 15.45 20.92 -25.08
N SER A 46 14.85 20.08 -24.24
CA SER A 46 14.85 20.29 -22.81
C SER A 46 16.31 20.37 -22.37
N VAL A 47 16.81 21.58 -22.19
CA VAL A 47 18.21 21.89 -21.87
C VAL A 47 18.57 21.18 -20.59
N THR A 48 19.18 20.01 -20.58
CA THR A 48 19.38 19.25 -19.33
C THR A 48 20.69 19.62 -18.67
N LEU A 49 20.71 19.85 -17.35
CA LEU A 49 21.94 20.15 -16.60
C LEU A 49 22.06 19.19 -15.41
N SER A 50 23.28 18.80 -15.04
CA SER A 50 23.53 17.93 -13.87
C SER A 50 24.76 18.37 -13.09
N VAL A 51 24.77 18.13 -11.77
CA VAL A 51 25.85 18.54 -10.86
C VAL A 51 26.29 17.38 -9.98
N SER A 52 27.58 17.30 -9.67
CA SER A 52 28.16 16.28 -8.79
C SER A 52 29.34 16.84 -7.98
N PRO A 53 29.40 16.60 -6.66
CA PRO A 53 28.38 16.01 -5.79
C PRO A 53 27.20 16.98 -5.52
N THR A 54 26.07 16.42 -5.07
CA THR A 54 24.86 17.19 -4.71
C THR A 54 24.89 17.72 -3.28
N LEU A 55 25.74 17.14 -2.42
CA LEU A 55 25.93 17.53 -1.02
C LEU A 55 27.41 17.39 -0.63
N TYR A 56 27.96 18.43 -0.01
CA TYR A 56 29.22 18.42 0.71
C TYR A 56 28.96 18.46 2.20
N GLU A 57 29.45 17.48 2.94
CA GLU A 57 29.50 17.50 4.40
C GLU A 57 30.96 17.59 4.83
N MET A 58 31.29 18.58 5.64
CA MET A 58 32.65 18.80 6.11
C MET A 58 32.70 19.38 7.51
N SER A 59 33.80 19.15 8.22
CA SER A 59 34.11 19.78 9.50
C SER A 59 35.44 20.52 9.41
N ALA A 60 35.50 21.72 9.98
CA ALA A 60 36.69 22.56 9.93
C ALA A 60 36.78 23.48 11.15
N ASP A 61 38.01 23.87 11.48
CA ASP A 61 38.30 24.81 12.56
C ASP A 61 38.19 26.28 12.07
N PRO A 62 37.90 27.24 12.96
CA PRO A 62 37.96 28.66 12.62
C PRO A 62 39.34 29.05 12.05
N MET A 63 39.35 29.95 11.05
CA MET A 63 40.53 30.38 10.26
C MET A 63 41.09 29.33 9.28
N GLN A 64 40.46 28.17 9.16
CA GLN A 64 40.82 27.20 8.13
C GLN A 64 40.27 27.63 6.77
N VAL A 65 41.07 27.37 5.73
CA VAL A 65 40.69 27.58 4.34
C VAL A 65 40.56 26.22 3.67
N TRP A 66 39.45 26.00 2.99
CA TRP A 66 39.17 24.77 2.27
C TRP A 66 38.93 25.04 0.78
N THR A 67 39.33 24.12 -0.09
CA THR A 67 39.21 24.28 -1.53
C THR A 67 38.71 22.97 -2.13
N SER A 68 37.73 23.07 -3.02
CA SER A 68 37.15 21.94 -3.74
C SER A 68 36.56 22.39 -5.07
N ASN A 69 35.99 21.45 -5.83
CA ASN A 69 35.43 21.70 -7.14
C ASN A 69 34.04 21.06 -7.29
N VAL A 70 33.08 21.81 -7.84
CA VAL A 70 31.78 21.25 -8.25
C VAL A 70 31.85 20.85 -9.72
N ARG A 71 31.55 19.59 -10.03
CA ARG A 71 31.51 19.12 -11.42
C ARG A 71 30.13 19.37 -12.01
N VAL A 72 30.10 20.06 -13.14
CA VAL A 72 28.87 20.36 -13.88
C VAL A 72 28.92 19.66 -15.22
N ILE A 73 27.88 18.88 -15.50
CA ILE A 73 27.80 17.97 -16.64
C ILE A 73 26.76 18.52 -17.61
N ASN A 74 27.18 18.76 -18.86
CA ASN A 74 26.30 19.15 -19.96
C ASN A 74 26.06 17.92 -20.87
N PRO A 75 24.95 17.18 -20.71
CA PRO A 75 24.61 16.07 -21.59
C PRO A 75 24.06 16.50 -22.96
N ASN A 76 23.83 17.80 -23.20
CA ASN A 76 23.22 18.28 -24.44
C ASN A 76 24.23 18.28 -25.60
N GLY A 77 23.70 18.27 -26.84
CA GLY A 77 24.49 18.35 -28.07
C GLY A 77 24.98 19.76 -28.44
N PHE A 78 24.87 20.73 -27.54
CA PHE A 78 25.27 22.12 -27.75
C PHE A 78 25.94 22.69 -26.49
N ASP A 79 26.77 23.71 -26.67
CA ASP A 79 27.47 24.38 -25.58
C ASP A 79 26.49 25.14 -24.69
N LEU A 80 26.74 25.11 -23.37
CA LEU A 80 25.92 25.79 -22.38
C LEU A 80 26.74 26.79 -21.58
N ASP A 81 26.28 28.03 -21.56
CA ASP A 81 26.76 29.03 -20.60
C ASP A 81 25.98 28.88 -19.31
N VAL A 82 26.70 28.64 -18.21
CA VAL A 82 26.14 28.51 -16.87
C VAL A 82 26.66 29.61 -15.97
N TYR A 83 25.84 30.03 -15.02
CA TYR A 83 26.13 31.06 -14.04
C TYR A 83 26.08 30.44 -12.66
N ALA A 84 27.19 30.51 -11.93
CA ALA A 84 27.29 29.99 -10.58
C ALA A 84 27.03 31.12 -9.58
N ARG A 85 26.22 30.85 -8.55
CA ARG A 85 25.98 31.78 -7.45
C ARG A 85 25.89 31.02 -6.14
N VAL A 86 26.51 31.59 -5.12
CA VAL A 86 26.37 31.10 -3.75
C VAL A 86 25.15 31.75 -3.08
N VAL A 87 24.35 30.94 -2.40
CA VAL A 87 23.18 31.37 -1.64
C VAL A 87 23.18 30.72 -0.27
N ASN A 88 22.55 31.36 0.70
CA ASN A 88 22.30 30.77 2.01
C ASN A 88 21.18 29.74 1.91
N PHE A 89 21.29 28.68 2.72
CA PHE A 89 20.34 27.58 2.75
C PHE A 89 19.63 27.56 4.09
N GLU A 90 18.30 27.66 4.07
CA GLU A 90 17.46 27.54 5.25
C GLU A 90 16.31 26.56 5.00
N ALA A 91 15.73 26.01 6.07
CA ALA A 91 14.52 25.21 5.95
C ALA A 91 13.33 26.14 5.67
N GLN A 92 12.68 25.99 4.52
CA GLN A 92 11.48 26.77 4.18
C GLN A 92 10.27 26.33 5.02
N ASP A 93 10.16 25.03 5.25
CA ASP A 93 9.06 24.39 5.95
C ASP A 93 9.51 23.08 6.59
N GLU A 94 8.56 22.35 7.18
CA GLU A 94 8.83 21.07 7.81
C GLU A 94 8.95 19.92 6.79
N THR A 95 8.62 20.12 5.52
CA THR A 95 8.67 19.05 4.51
C THR A 95 10.10 18.78 4.03
N GLY A 96 11.05 19.59 4.47
CA GLY A 96 12.45 19.49 4.09
C GLY A 96 12.78 20.20 2.78
N ARG A 97 11.90 21.12 2.33
CA ARG A 97 12.18 22.01 1.20
C ARG A 97 13.13 23.12 1.64
N ALA A 98 14.07 23.41 0.75
CA ALA A 98 15.06 24.45 0.95
C ALA A 98 14.50 25.82 0.56
N SER A 99 14.74 26.82 1.42
CA SER A 99 14.68 28.22 1.04
C SER A 99 16.10 28.69 0.72
N PHE A 100 16.25 29.34 -0.43
CA PHE A 100 17.54 29.88 -0.86
C PHE A 100 17.50 31.41 -0.73
N LEU A 101 18.34 31.94 0.15
CA LEU A 101 18.42 33.38 0.39
C LEU A 101 19.67 33.94 -0.30
N PRO A 102 19.52 34.88 -1.25
CA PRO A 102 20.68 35.51 -1.86
C PRO A 102 21.42 36.37 -0.83
N VAL A 103 22.74 36.43 -0.95
CA VAL A 103 23.55 37.40 -0.19
C VAL A 103 23.23 38.79 -0.75
N LEU A 104 22.68 39.68 0.10
CA LEU A 104 22.34 41.05 -0.26
C LEU A 104 23.33 41.99 0.42
N ASP A 105 24.11 42.74 -0.38
CA ASP A 105 25.21 43.62 0.06
C ASP A 105 24.85 44.65 1.16
N ALA A 106 23.57 44.86 1.48
CA ALA A 106 23.09 45.92 2.36
C ALA A 106 22.53 45.46 3.71
N ALA A 107 22.40 44.15 4.00
CA ALA A 107 21.67 43.70 5.21
C ALA A 107 22.12 42.36 5.82
N THR A 108 23.17 41.72 5.33
CA THR A 108 23.62 40.44 5.88
C THR A 108 24.56 40.60 7.07
N THR A 109 24.35 39.76 8.09
CA THR A 109 25.23 39.62 9.25
C THR A 109 26.36 38.69 8.81
N GLU A 110 27.65 39.09 8.95
CA GLU A 110 28.91 38.42 8.48
C GLU A 110 29.16 36.95 8.93
N ASN A 111 28.11 36.22 9.28
CA ASN A 111 28.10 34.92 9.95
C ASN A 111 27.42 33.83 9.12
N THR A 112 27.13 34.06 7.83
CA THR A 112 26.45 33.07 6.98
C THR A 112 27.43 32.35 6.05
N LEU A 113 27.18 31.07 5.76
CA LEU A 113 28.12 30.26 4.96
C LEU A 113 28.35 30.85 3.57
N ALA A 114 27.32 31.43 2.95
CA ALA A 114 27.41 31.91 1.58
C ALA A 114 28.45 33.03 1.40
N GLU A 115 28.73 33.81 2.44
CA GLU A 115 29.72 34.88 2.42
C GLU A 115 31.16 34.36 2.55
N TRP A 116 31.32 33.16 3.11
CA TRP A 116 32.62 32.52 3.30
C TRP A 116 33.07 31.77 2.05
N VAL A 117 32.16 31.53 1.11
CA VAL A 117 32.43 30.82 -0.14
C VAL A 117 32.82 31.83 -1.22
N HIS A 118 33.98 31.61 -1.83
CA HIS A 118 34.49 32.37 -2.95
C HIS A 118 34.50 31.50 -4.22
N LEU A 119 33.97 32.05 -5.31
CA LEU A 119 34.04 31.49 -6.65
C LEU A 119 35.04 32.29 -7.47
N ASP A 120 35.81 31.62 -8.32
CA ASP A 120 36.81 32.28 -9.17
C ASP A 120 36.16 33.13 -10.29
N GLN A 121 35.00 32.68 -10.80
CA GLN A 121 34.27 33.31 -11.90
C GLN A 121 32.76 33.15 -11.70
N ASP A 122 31.98 34.10 -12.21
CA ASP A 122 30.50 34.07 -12.12
C ASP A 122 29.85 33.26 -13.24
N SER A 123 30.56 33.04 -14.35
CA SER A 123 30.05 32.35 -15.55
C SER A 123 31.07 31.38 -16.12
N TYR A 124 30.60 30.21 -16.57
CA TYR A 124 31.41 29.16 -17.19
C TYR A 124 30.72 28.64 -18.45
N THR A 125 31.49 28.39 -19.51
CA THR A 125 30.98 27.72 -20.72
C THR A 125 31.31 26.24 -20.65
N ILE A 126 30.28 25.40 -20.72
CA ILE A 126 30.39 23.94 -20.68
C ILE A 126 30.14 23.39 -22.09
N PRO A 127 31.16 22.85 -22.77
CA PRO A 127 31.00 22.31 -24.10
C PRO A 127 29.98 21.17 -24.17
N ALA A 128 29.40 20.96 -25.35
CA ALA A 128 28.48 19.85 -25.61
C ALA A 128 29.04 18.49 -25.16
N GLY A 129 28.27 17.73 -24.37
CA GLY A 129 28.64 16.41 -23.88
C GLY A 129 29.80 16.39 -22.86
N GLN A 130 30.30 17.54 -22.40
CA GLN A 130 31.46 17.61 -21.50
C GLN A 130 31.09 17.93 -20.05
N THR A 131 32.07 17.72 -19.17
CA THR A 131 32.02 18.05 -17.75
C THR A 131 33.06 19.11 -17.46
N VAL A 132 32.67 20.21 -16.81
CA VAL A 132 33.57 21.27 -16.35
C VAL A 132 33.57 21.29 -14.83
N GLU A 133 34.75 21.49 -14.24
CA GLU A 133 34.92 21.62 -12.80
C GLU A 133 34.93 23.11 -12.43
N ILE A 134 34.03 23.51 -11.55
CA ILE A 134 33.93 24.87 -11.00
C ILE A 134 34.65 24.88 -9.66
N PRO A 135 35.87 25.45 -9.56
CA PRO A 135 36.58 25.56 -8.29
C PRO A 135 35.89 26.56 -7.36
N PHE A 136 35.88 26.25 -6.07
CA PHE A 136 35.40 27.13 -5.03
C PHE A 136 36.25 27.00 -3.76
N GLN A 137 36.35 28.09 -3.01
CA GLN A 137 37.11 28.18 -1.77
C GLN A 137 36.19 28.59 -0.62
N ILE A 138 36.33 27.97 0.54
CA ILE A 138 35.62 28.34 1.77
C ILE A 138 36.65 28.88 2.76
N SER A 139 36.52 30.15 3.13
CA SER A 139 37.39 30.84 4.08
C SER A 139 36.65 31.10 5.38
N ILE A 140 36.91 30.30 6.41
CA ILE A 140 36.14 30.37 7.67
C ILE A 140 36.69 31.50 8.53
N PRO A 141 35.90 32.53 8.89
CA PRO A 141 36.39 33.64 9.69
C PRO A 141 36.65 33.22 11.14
N LYS A 142 37.52 33.96 11.84
CA LYS A 142 37.77 33.74 13.28
C LYS A 142 36.52 33.95 14.14
N SER A 143 35.60 34.80 13.69
CA SER A 143 34.33 35.10 14.36
C SER A 143 33.23 34.08 14.09
N ALA A 144 33.49 33.03 13.29
CA ALA A 144 32.49 32.02 12.96
C ALA A 144 31.95 31.37 14.25
N PRO A 145 30.63 31.41 14.50
CA PRO A 145 30.06 30.75 15.67
C PRO A 145 30.16 29.23 15.51
N PRO A 146 30.44 28.48 16.60
CA PRO A 146 30.50 27.02 16.55
C PRO A 146 29.11 26.43 16.23
N GLY A 147 29.09 25.36 15.45
CA GLY A 147 27.85 24.71 15.00
C GLY A 147 27.79 24.47 13.49
N GLY A 148 26.57 24.24 13.00
CA GLY A 148 26.28 23.97 11.59
C GLY A 148 25.99 25.24 10.80
N HIS A 149 26.67 25.38 9.68
CA HIS A 149 26.52 26.45 8.70
C HIS A 149 26.11 25.83 7.36
N PHE A 150 25.14 26.45 6.70
CA PHE A 150 24.52 25.87 5.50
C PHE A 150 24.46 26.87 4.37
N GLY A 151 24.78 26.40 3.18
CA GLY A 151 24.76 27.19 1.97
C GLY A 151 24.61 26.28 0.77
N ALA A 152 24.48 26.89 -0.40
CA ALA A 152 24.37 26.16 -1.63
C ALA A 152 25.01 26.92 -2.79
N ILE A 153 25.58 26.19 -3.73
CA ILE A 153 26.04 26.71 -5.01
C ILE A 153 24.94 26.38 -6.02
N MET A 154 24.23 27.42 -6.46
CA MET A 154 23.23 27.33 -7.52
C MET A 154 23.90 27.62 -8.85
N ILE A 155 23.74 26.70 -9.81
CA ILE A 155 24.29 26.83 -11.16
C ILE A 155 23.12 26.81 -12.13
N GLY A 156 22.89 27.94 -12.79
CA GLY A 156 21.77 28.15 -13.71
C GLY A 156 22.21 28.47 -15.13
N THR A 157 21.39 28.14 -16.12
CA THR A 157 21.65 28.50 -17.54
C THR A 157 21.38 29.98 -17.86
N ARG A 158 21.04 30.78 -16.85
CA ARG A 158 20.84 32.22 -16.95
C ARG A 158 21.38 32.93 -15.71
N PRO A 159 21.77 34.20 -15.84
CA PRO A 159 22.10 35.01 -14.68
C PRO A 159 20.84 35.13 -13.80
N LEU A 160 20.98 34.78 -12.52
CA LEU A 160 19.93 34.92 -11.51
C LEU A 160 19.73 36.41 -11.18
N SER A 161 19.21 37.20 -12.12
CA SER A 161 18.92 38.62 -11.91
C SER A 161 17.54 38.81 -11.30
N ASN A 162 17.37 39.83 -10.46
CA ASN A 162 16.06 40.21 -9.90
C ASN A 162 15.14 40.63 -11.04
N ALA A 163 14.27 39.72 -11.48
CA ALA A 163 13.44 39.89 -12.66
C ALA A 163 12.43 41.03 -12.49
N SER A 164 12.80 42.22 -12.98
CA SER A 164 11.87 43.28 -13.36
C SER A 164 11.74 43.26 -14.88
N GLY A 165 10.70 42.57 -15.36
CA GLY A 165 10.13 42.81 -16.70
C GLY A 165 10.77 42.08 -17.87
N GLN A 166 10.31 40.87 -18.15
CA GLN A 166 9.66 40.53 -19.43
C GLN A 166 9.09 39.11 -19.36
N SER A 167 7.81 39.01 -19.68
CA SER A 167 7.03 37.78 -19.67
C SER A 167 7.34 36.95 -20.93
N SER A 168 8.53 36.35 -20.98
CA SER A 168 8.80 35.15 -21.78
C SER A 168 8.90 34.00 -20.76
N VAL A 169 7.97 33.04 -20.80
CA VAL A 169 8.08 31.81 -20.00
C VAL A 169 9.15 30.98 -20.66
N GLU A 170 10.39 31.33 -20.35
CA GLU A 170 11.57 30.78 -20.95
C GLU A 170 12.17 29.88 -19.85
N THR A 171 12.16 28.57 -20.07
CA THR A 171 12.58 27.57 -19.07
C THR A 171 14.06 27.79 -18.70
N SER A 172 14.32 28.27 -17.48
CA SER A 172 15.68 28.29 -16.92
C SER A 172 15.86 27.03 -16.09
N GLN A 173 16.95 26.30 -16.34
CA GLN A 173 17.33 25.17 -15.50
C GLN A 173 18.35 25.64 -14.48
N VAL A 174 18.15 25.21 -13.24
CA VAL A 174 19.05 25.48 -12.13
C VAL A 174 19.29 24.16 -11.40
N VAL A 175 20.57 23.80 -11.27
CA VAL A 175 21.03 22.70 -10.43
C VAL A 175 21.71 23.26 -9.20
N THR A 176 21.65 22.54 -8.09
CA THR A 176 22.15 23.03 -6.80
C THR A 176 23.06 21.99 -6.16
N SER A 177 24.21 22.43 -5.67
CA SER A 177 25.08 21.64 -4.80
C SER A 177 25.03 22.23 -3.39
N LEU A 178 24.63 21.43 -2.41
CA LEU A 178 24.50 21.85 -1.00
C LEU A 178 25.85 21.76 -0.29
N ILE A 179 26.12 22.70 0.62
CA ILE A 179 27.33 22.72 1.45
C ILE A 179 26.93 22.81 2.92
N PHE A 180 27.28 21.77 3.67
CA PHE A 180 27.03 21.62 5.10
C PHE A 180 28.38 21.66 5.80
N LEU A 181 28.65 22.78 6.50
CA LEU A 181 29.89 23.01 7.22
C LEU A 181 29.65 22.91 8.72
N ARG A 182 30.40 22.05 9.41
CA ARG A 182 30.44 21.96 10.88
C ARG A 182 31.68 22.68 11.40
N VAL A 183 31.48 23.87 11.98
CA VAL A 183 32.54 24.62 12.67
C VAL A 183 32.74 24.04 14.07
N THR A 184 33.98 23.65 14.39
CA THR A 184 34.34 23.06 15.68
C THR A 184 34.21 24.06 16.83
N GLY A 185 34.02 23.56 18.05
CA GLY A 185 33.84 24.34 19.28
C GLY A 185 32.75 23.76 20.17
N ASP A 186 31.93 24.61 20.78
CA ASP A 186 30.80 24.20 21.60
C ASP A 186 29.63 23.70 20.74
N VAL A 187 29.77 22.48 20.20
CA VAL A 187 28.74 21.82 19.38
C VAL A 187 27.77 21.07 20.28
N VAL A 188 26.48 21.36 20.11
CA VAL A 188 25.36 20.78 20.85
C VAL A 188 24.44 20.08 19.88
N GLU A 189 24.48 18.75 19.88
CA GLU A 189 23.58 17.89 19.12
C GLU A 189 22.40 17.50 20.01
N ASN A 190 21.23 18.13 19.86
CA ASN A 190 20.06 17.80 20.67
C ASN A 190 18.79 17.74 19.82
N GLY A 191 18.19 16.55 19.75
CA GLY A 191 17.00 16.31 18.95
C GLY A 191 15.94 15.52 19.70
N SER A 192 14.68 15.69 19.34
CA SER A 192 13.59 14.92 19.94
C SER A 192 12.48 14.70 18.94
N ILE A 193 11.73 13.61 19.12
CA ILE A 193 10.50 13.40 18.36
C ILE A 193 9.43 14.30 18.98
N ARG A 194 9.04 15.35 18.26
CA ARG A 194 8.00 16.29 18.68
C ARG A 194 6.61 15.67 18.56
N GLU A 195 6.39 14.91 17.50
CA GLU A 195 5.09 14.28 17.23
C GLU A 195 5.29 13.00 16.42
N PHE A 196 4.60 11.94 16.81
CA PHE A 196 4.49 10.72 16.03
C PHE A 196 3.04 10.26 16.01
N ARG A 197 2.43 10.25 14.82
CA ARG A 197 1.00 9.95 14.68
C ARG A 197 0.70 9.15 13.43
N SER A 198 -0.34 8.34 13.50
CA SER A 198 -0.98 7.75 12.33
C SER A 198 -1.94 8.76 11.68
N SER A 199 -2.08 8.71 10.36
CA SER A 199 -2.98 9.60 9.61
C SER A 199 -4.44 9.43 9.99
N LYS A 200 -4.81 8.20 10.40
CA LYS A 200 -6.15 7.84 10.87
C LYS A 200 -6.03 7.01 12.15
N ARG A 201 -7.03 7.11 13.02
CA ARG A 201 -7.14 6.25 14.22
C ARG A 201 -7.77 4.89 13.91
N LEU A 202 -8.53 4.79 12.83
CA LEU A 202 -9.24 3.60 12.40
C LEU A 202 -9.02 3.41 10.90
N ALA A 203 -8.47 2.26 10.51
CA ALA A 203 -8.30 1.84 9.13
C ALA A 203 -9.20 0.62 8.82
N GLU A 204 -9.75 0.57 7.61
CA GLU A 204 -10.58 -0.56 7.15
C GLU A 204 -9.73 -1.75 6.70
N LYS A 205 -8.50 -1.46 6.28
CA LYS A 205 -7.47 -2.39 5.79
C LYS A 205 -6.18 -2.19 6.58
N PRO A 206 -5.19 -3.09 6.50
CA PRO A 206 -3.91 -3.00 7.20
C PRO A 206 -2.98 -2.02 6.46
N GLU A 207 -3.52 -0.86 6.07
CA GLU A 207 -2.84 0.19 5.34
C GLU A 207 -2.87 1.44 6.23
N MET A 208 -1.70 1.99 6.55
CA MET A 208 -1.58 3.17 7.39
C MET A 208 -0.45 4.08 6.93
N SER A 209 -0.69 5.39 6.96
CA SER A 209 0.35 6.38 6.80
C SER A 209 0.76 6.92 8.17
N PHE A 210 2.05 7.04 8.41
CA PHE A 210 2.63 7.59 9.62
C PHE A 210 3.29 8.93 9.33
N GLU A 211 3.07 9.89 10.22
CA GLU A 211 3.76 11.18 10.22
C GLU A 211 4.65 11.26 11.45
N LEU A 212 5.95 11.44 11.23
CA LEU A 212 6.94 11.62 12.27
C LEU A 212 7.56 13.01 12.14
N ARG A 213 7.46 13.84 13.20
CA ARG A 213 8.07 15.17 13.26
C ARG A 213 9.23 15.14 14.23
N PHE A 214 10.43 15.28 13.70
CA PHE A 214 11.66 15.36 14.47
C PHE A 214 12.09 16.81 14.59
N GLU A 215 12.33 17.26 15.81
CA GLU A 215 12.76 18.62 16.13
C GLU A 215 14.24 18.61 16.53
N ASN A 216 15.03 19.48 15.92
CA ASN A 216 16.40 19.71 16.30
C ASN A 216 16.52 21.04 17.07
N THR A 217 16.88 20.93 18.35
CA THR A 217 17.12 22.05 19.27
C THR A 217 18.60 22.37 19.46
N GLY A 218 19.46 21.63 18.76
CA GLY A 218 20.91 21.84 18.74
C GLY A 218 21.34 22.98 17.84
N ASN A 219 22.66 23.22 17.81
CA ASN A 219 23.29 24.22 16.94
C ASN A 219 23.94 23.60 15.68
N VAL A 220 23.88 22.29 15.49
CA VAL A 220 24.37 21.56 14.31
C VAL A 220 23.27 20.71 13.71
N HIS A 221 23.33 20.42 12.40
CA HIS A 221 22.38 19.51 11.78
C HIS A 221 22.54 18.11 12.35
N VAL A 222 21.44 17.37 12.38
CA VAL A 222 21.44 15.96 12.81
C VAL A 222 20.73 15.11 11.78
N LEU A 223 21.24 13.89 11.58
CA LEU A 223 20.60 12.88 10.75
C LEU A 223 19.97 11.82 11.67
N PRO A 224 18.66 11.88 11.95
CA PRO A 224 18.02 10.84 12.73
C PRO A 224 17.92 9.56 11.90
N GLN A 225 18.53 8.49 12.40
CA GLN A 225 18.56 7.16 11.77
C GLN A 225 17.95 6.12 12.71
N GLY A 226 17.13 5.23 12.19
CA GLY A 226 16.50 4.24 13.05
C GLY A 226 15.46 3.39 12.34
N GLU A 227 14.43 3.00 13.07
CA GLU A 227 13.33 2.20 12.55
C GLU A 227 12.01 2.46 13.28
N ILE A 228 10.92 2.25 12.58
CA ILE A 228 9.56 2.23 13.14
C ILE A 228 9.08 0.78 13.10
N ARG A 229 8.90 0.17 14.27
CA ARG A 229 8.41 -1.20 14.41
C ARG A 229 6.92 -1.18 14.69
N ILE A 230 6.15 -1.99 13.97
CA ILE A 230 4.70 -2.06 14.08
C ILE A 230 4.35 -3.41 14.70
N PHE A 231 3.63 -3.38 15.82
CA PHE A 231 3.17 -4.55 16.55
C PHE A 231 1.66 -4.66 16.51
N ASN A 232 1.14 -5.89 16.42
CA ASN A 232 -0.28 -6.16 16.64
C ASN A 232 -0.60 -6.31 18.13
N MET A 233 -1.89 -6.48 18.48
CA MET A 233 -2.32 -6.61 19.88
C MET A 233 -1.83 -7.89 20.58
N TRP A 234 -1.28 -8.85 19.84
CA TRP A 234 -0.66 -10.06 20.36
C TRP A 234 0.86 -9.92 20.54
N GLY A 235 1.44 -8.74 20.25
CA GLY A 235 2.87 -8.48 20.37
C GLY A 235 3.72 -8.99 19.21
N HIS A 236 3.11 -9.51 18.14
CA HIS A 236 3.83 -9.93 16.94
C HIS A 236 4.19 -8.70 16.10
N GLU A 237 5.39 -8.73 15.54
CA GLU A 237 5.88 -7.71 14.62
C GLU A 237 5.24 -7.88 13.24
N ARG A 238 4.62 -6.82 12.72
CA ARG A 238 3.88 -6.78 11.46
C ARG A 238 4.47 -5.79 10.44
N GLY A 239 5.58 -5.14 10.79
CA GLY A 239 6.25 -4.17 9.92
C GLY A 239 7.46 -3.52 10.57
N VAL A 240 8.51 -3.30 9.79
CA VAL A 240 9.69 -2.50 10.20
C VAL A 240 10.02 -1.50 9.11
N ILE A 241 9.81 -0.21 9.37
CA ILE A 241 10.11 0.89 8.45
C ILE A 241 11.48 1.45 8.82
N PRO A 242 12.55 1.23 8.04
CA PRO A 242 13.82 1.87 8.32
C PRO A 242 13.73 3.37 8.02
N VAL A 243 14.25 4.19 8.93
CA VAL A 243 14.28 5.64 8.81
C VAL A 243 15.71 6.08 8.49
N ASN A 244 15.91 6.74 7.35
CA ASN A 244 17.18 7.32 6.88
C ASN A 244 18.40 6.36 6.93
N ARG A 245 18.20 5.04 6.74
CA ARG A 245 19.31 4.06 6.70
C ARG A 245 20.07 4.01 5.37
N GLN A 246 19.38 4.33 4.27
CA GLN A 246 19.90 4.20 2.90
C GLN A 246 20.00 5.56 2.18
N THR A 247 19.59 6.65 2.83
CA THR A 247 19.59 7.99 2.26
C THR A 247 20.54 8.90 3.03
N MET A 248 21.34 9.69 2.29
CA MET A 248 22.00 10.88 2.84
C MET A 248 21.04 12.07 2.92
N PHE A 249 19.86 11.94 2.30
CA PHE A 249 18.79 12.91 2.33
C PHE A 249 17.88 12.61 3.52
N GLY A 250 17.97 13.45 4.55
CA GLY A 250 17.26 13.26 5.82
C GLY A 250 17.67 14.22 6.92
N ASN A 251 18.65 15.09 6.68
CA ASN A 251 19.16 16.03 7.66
C ASN A 251 18.07 16.97 8.20
N VAL A 252 18.10 17.19 9.51
CA VAL A 252 17.29 18.15 10.24
C VAL A 252 18.19 19.30 10.68
N LEU A 253 17.93 20.49 10.15
CA LEU A 253 18.74 21.68 10.42
C LEU A 253 18.59 22.15 11.88
N PRO A 254 19.56 22.92 12.41
CA PRO A 254 19.45 23.56 13.71
C PRO A 254 18.17 24.38 13.84
N ASN A 255 17.55 24.34 15.02
CA ASN A 255 16.33 25.10 15.34
C ASN A 255 15.17 24.86 14.35
N SER A 256 15.13 23.69 13.71
CA SER A 256 14.12 23.35 12.71
C SER A 256 13.42 22.04 13.07
N VAL A 257 12.20 21.88 12.54
CA VAL A 257 11.43 20.64 12.61
C VAL A 257 11.37 20.05 11.22
N ARG A 258 11.59 18.73 11.11
CA ARG A 258 11.42 17.98 9.87
C ARG A 258 10.34 16.93 10.04
N LYS A 259 9.42 16.89 9.09
CA LYS A 259 8.34 15.93 8.97
C LYS A 259 8.72 14.86 7.96
N TYR A 260 8.63 13.62 8.39
CA TYR A 260 8.78 12.42 7.56
C TYR A 260 7.42 11.75 7.43
N SER A 261 7.08 11.35 6.20
CA SER A 261 5.87 10.63 5.89
C SER A 261 6.23 9.21 5.46
N PHE A 262 5.64 8.22 6.10
CA PHE A 262 5.84 6.82 5.78
C PHE A 262 4.49 6.18 5.47
N SER A 263 4.47 5.20 4.56
CA SER A 263 3.29 4.38 4.31
C SER A 263 3.61 2.91 4.52
N TRP A 264 2.71 2.23 5.22
CA TRP A 264 2.78 0.82 5.53
C TRP A 264 1.54 0.13 4.97
N SER A 265 1.75 -0.99 4.29
CA SER A 265 0.71 -1.90 3.83
C SER A 265 1.05 -3.32 4.29
N GLY A 266 0.25 -3.85 5.21
CA GLY A 266 0.32 -5.23 5.66
C GLY A 266 -0.70 -6.11 4.93
N GLU A 267 -0.45 -7.42 4.94
CA GLU A 267 -1.40 -8.41 4.43
C GLU A 267 -2.72 -8.39 5.22
N TRP A 268 -3.85 -8.47 4.51
CA TRP A 268 -5.17 -8.57 5.14
C TRP A 268 -5.39 -9.92 5.80
N SER A 269 -5.66 -9.91 7.11
CA SER A 269 -6.04 -11.12 7.85
C SER A 269 -7.10 -10.80 8.90
N LEU A 270 -8.05 -11.71 9.05
CA LEU A 270 -9.11 -11.62 10.06
C LEU A 270 -8.56 -11.74 11.49
N ALA A 271 -7.43 -12.44 11.65
CA ALA A 271 -6.72 -12.54 12.92
C ALA A 271 -5.93 -11.29 13.26
N ASP A 272 -5.73 -10.38 12.32
CA ASP A 272 -4.95 -9.15 12.47
C ASP A 272 -5.87 -7.94 12.62
N ILE A 273 -7.15 -8.16 12.90
CA ILE A 273 -8.12 -7.14 13.24
C ILE A 273 -7.91 -6.75 14.71
N GLY A 274 -7.65 -5.47 14.96
CA GLY A 274 -7.49 -5.00 16.33
C GLY A 274 -6.65 -3.74 16.46
N ARG A 275 -6.10 -3.56 17.66
CA ARG A 275 -5.22 -2.44 17.98
C ARG A 275 -3.79 -2.77 17.57
N TYR A 276 -3.18 -1.84 16.85
CA TYR A 276 -1.78 -1.83 16.49
C TYR A 276 -1.04 -0.75 17.26
N THR A 277 0.22 -1.01 17.53
CA THR A 277 1.14 -0.08 18.17
C THR A 277 2.36 0.07 17.27
N ALA A 278 2.64 1.28 16.82
CA ALA A 278 3.88 1.60 16.13
C ALA A 278 4.82 2.30 17.10
N VAL A 279 6.07 1.85 17.16
CA VAL A 279 7.13 2.38 18.01
C VAL A 279 8.25 2.86 17.10
N ALA A 280 8.46 4.17 17.06
CA ALA A 280 9.57 4.80 16.35
C ALA A 280 10.76 4.89 17.31
N THR A 281 11.89 4.30 16.95
CA THR A 281 13.16 4.43 17.70
C THR A 281 14.20 5.04 16.78
N LEU A 282 14.65 6.25 17.09
CA LEU A 282 15.61 7.00 16.29
C LEU A 282 16.87 7.25 17.11
N ALA A 283 18.02 7.00 16.48
CA ALA A 283 19.33 7.37 16.97
C ALA A 283 19.85 8.58 16.18
N TYR A 284 20.56 9.49 16.83
CA TYR A 284 21.16 10.65 16.19
C TYR A 284 22.42 11.11 16.94
N GLY A 285 23.21 11.96 16.29
CA GLY A 285 24.44 12.53 16.85
C GLY A 285 25.72 11.83 16.39
N GLU A 286 26.74 12.63 16.09
CA GLU A 286 28.05 12.20 15.59
C GLU A 286 29.06 12.06 16.73
N ASP A 287 29.12 13.05 17.64
CA ASP A 287 30.03 13.05 18.79
C ASP A 287 29.55 12.14 19.94
N GLY A 288 28.26 11.80 19.94
CA GLY A 288 27.67 10.88 20.90
C GLY A 288 26.29 10.41 20.46
N ARG A 289 26.12 9.11 20.25
CA ARG A 289 24.84 8.53 19.85
C ARG A 289 23.79 8.74 20.95
N LYS A 290 22.79 9.56 20.65
CA LYS A 290 21.59 9.77 21.46
C LYS A 290 20.43 9.01 20.84
N PHE A 291 19.46 8.64 21.68
CA PHE A 291 18.28 7.90 21.27
C PHE A 291 17.03 8.67 21.69
N THR A 292 16.01 8.62 20.84
CA THR A 292 14.67 9.11 21.13
C THR A 292 13.66 8.11 20.61
N ASP A 293 12.62 7.89 21.40
CA ASP A 293 11.53 7.00 21.07
C ASP A 293 10.19 7.73 21.13
N ALA A 294 9.24 7.27 20.32
CA ALA A 294 7.85 7.70 20.36
C ALA A 294 6.94 6.57 19.94
N GLU A 295 5.78 6.47 20.57
CA GLU A 295 4.78 5.46 20.24
C GLU A 295 3.47 6.07 19.75
N THR A 296 2.79 5.37 18.86
CA THR A 296 1.43 5.71 18.44
C THR A 296 0.61 4.44 18.26
N ALA A 297 -0.70 4.54 18.48
CA ALA A 297 -1.61 3.41 18.37
C ALA A 297 -2.77 3.70 17.43
N PHE A 298 -3.15 2.70 16.65
CA PHE A 298 -4.25 2.78 15.69
C PHE A 298 -5.02 1.47 15.66
N TRP A 299 -6.24 1.49 15.12
CA TRP A 299 -7.09 0.32 14.99
C TRP A 299 -7.24 -0.06 13.52
N VAL A 300 -7.18 -1.35 13.23
CA VAL A 300 -7.52 -1.92 11.93
C VAL A 300 -8.78 -2.77 12.12
N LEU A 301 -9.91 -2.31 11.58
CA LEU A 301 -11.20 -2.99 11.71
C LEU A 301 -12.09 -2.72 10.48
N PRO A 302 -12.58 -3.75 9.78
CA PRO A 302 -13.49 -3.61 8.65
C PRO A 302 -14.92 -3.42 9.16
N TRP A 303 -15.17 -2.31 9.82
CA TRP A 303 -16.46 -2.01 10.48
C TRP A 303 -17.67 -2.11 9.54
N LYS A 304 -17.50 -1.85 8.23
CA LYS A 304 -18.55 -2.06 7.21
C LYS A 304 -18.91 -3.54 7.02
N ALA A 305 -17.91 -4.42 6.96
CA ALA A 305 -18.13 -5.86 6.85
C ALA A 305 -18.68 -6.44 8.16
N VAL A 306 -18.14 -6.00 9.30
CA VAL A 306 -18.67 -6.39 10.61
C VAL A 306 -20.12 -5.93 10.78
N GLY A 307 -20.43 -4.70 10.37
CA GLY A 307 -21.77 -4.13 10.41
C GLY A 307 -22.77 -4.87 9.51
N SER A 308 -22.35 -5.27 8.30
CA SER A 308 -23.22 -6.03 7.39
C SER A 308 -23.52 -7.44 7.92
N VAL A 309 -22.53 -8.12 8.50
CA VAL A 309 -22.70 -9.43 9.15
C VAL A 309 -23.61 -9.30 10.39
N LEU A 310 -23.40 -8.30 11.24
CA LEU A 310 -24.28 -8.05 12.40
C LEU A 310 -25.72 -7.79 11.98
N LEU A 311 -25.93 -7.00 10.91
CA LEU A 311 -27.26 -6.74 10.37
C LEU A 311 -27.91 -8.04 9.87
N LEU A 312 -27.17 -8.88 9.15
CA LEU A 312 -27.65 -10.20 8.71
C LEU A 312 -28.03 -11.09 9.88
N ILE A 313 -27.21 -11.15 10.93
CA ILE A 313 -27.48 -11.92 12.15
C ILE A 313 -28.74 -11.39 12.85
N CYS A 314 -28.86 -10.08 13.04
CA CYS A 314 -30.04 -9.45 13.64
C CYS A 314 -31.31 -9.70 12.82
N SER A 315 -31.22 -9.59 11.49
CA SER A 315 -32.31 -9.90 10.57
C SER A 315 -32.71 -11.37 10.64
N PHE A 316 -31.74 -12.27 10.74
CA PHE A 316 -31.99 -13.70 10.92
C PHE A 316 -32.73 -13.99 12.23
N PHE A 317 -32.30 -13.44 13.36
CA PHE A 317 -33.02 -13.60 14.64
C PHE A 317 -34.40 -12.96 14.63
N TYR A 318 -34.55 -11.80 14.00
CA TYR A 318 -35.85 -11.16 13.80
C TYR A 318 -36.79 -12.04 12.96
N PHE A 319 -36.30 -12.58 11.85
CA PHE A 319 -37.05 -13.51 11.00
C PHE A 319 -37.41 -14.80 11.75
N LEU A 320 -36.49 -15.36 12.52
CA LEU A 320 -36.71 -16.56 13.31
C LEU A 320 -37.82 -16.35 14.36
N THR A 321 -37.76 -15.25 15.10
CA THR A 321 -38.82 -14.91 16.08
C THR A 321 -40.17 -14.65 15.42
N TRP A 322 -40.19 -14.01 14.25
CA TRP A 322 -41.39 -13.81 13.45
C TRP A 322 -41.98 -15.14 12.94
N ALA A 323 -41.15 -16.04 12.42
CA ALA A 323 -41.55 -17.36 11.93
C ALA A 323 -42.10 -18.24 13.06
N ILE A 324 -41.47 -18.22 14.24
CA ILE A 324 -41.95 -18.94 15.44
C ILE A 324 -43.32 -18.40 15.85
N LYS A 325 -43.51 -17.08 15.92
CA LYS A 325 -44.81 -16.46 16.25
C LYS A 325 -45.89 -16.86 15.25
N LEU A 326 -45.56 -16.92 13.96
CA LEU A 326 -46.50 -17.38 12.92
C LEU A 326 -46.86 -18.86 13.07
N TYR A 327 -45.88 -19.71 13.36
CA TYR A 327 -46.11 -21.15 13.58
C TYR A 327 -47.03 -21.39 14.79
N VAL A 328 -46.76 -20.74 15.92
CA VAL A 328 -47.60 -20.84 17.12
C VAL A 328 -49.03 -20.36 16.83
N ARG A 329 -49.20 -19.23 16.13
CA ARG A 329 -50.54 -18.75 15.72
C ARG A 329 -51.26 -19.77 14.83
N LYS A 330 -50.56 -20.44 13.92
CA LYS A 330 -51.15 -21.47 13.04
C LYS A 330 -51.53 -22.73 13.81
N MET A 331 -50.67 -23.18 14.72
CA MET A 331 -50.93 -24.31 15.62
C MET A 331 -52.13 -24.06 16.51
N LEU A 332 -52.24 -22.87 17.12
CA LEU A 332 -53.39 -22.49 17.96
C LEU A 332 -54.71 -22.47 17.16
N LYS A 333 -54.68 -22.01 15.90
CA LYS A 333 -55.84 -22.08 14.99
C LYS A 333 -56.25 -23.52 14.63
N LEU A 334 -55.28 -24.41 14.40
CA LEU A 334 -55.53 -25.83 14.10
C LEU A 334 -56.00 -26.62 15.32
N ALA A 335 -55.60 -26.21 16.53
CA ALA A 335 -56.03 -26.78 17.80
C ALA A 335 -57.44 -26.29 18.25
N GLY A 336 -58.13 -25.48 17.44
CA GLY A 336 -59.49 -25.02 17.74
C GLY A 336 -59.60 -24.01 18.88
N VAL A 337 -58.49 -23.44 19.35
CA VAL A 337 -58.51 -22.38 20.37
C VAL A 337 -58.74 -21.05 19.66
N THR A 338 -60.01 -20.65 19.54
CA THR A 338 -60.37 -19.26 19.30
C THR A 338 -59.84 -18.44 20.48
N SER A 339 -58.74 -17.72 20.26
CA SER A 339 -58.34 -16.66 21.17
C SER A 339 -59.41 -15.58 21.11
N VAL A 340 -60.40 -15.65 21.99
CA VAL A 340 -61.11 -14.46 22.46
C VAL A 340 -60.10 -13.69 23.32
N MET A 341 -59.13 -13.05 22.68
CA MET A 341 -58.67 -11.76 23.16
C MET A 341 -59.63 -10.75 22.57
N SER A 342 -60.82 -10.68 23.16
CA SER A 342 -61.66 -9.51 23.01
C SER A 342 -60.85 -8.32 23.52
N GLU A 343 -60.64 -7.36 22.64
CA GLU A 343 -60.50 -5.96 23.02
C GLU A 343 -61.52 -5.67 24.14
N GLN A 344 -61.04 -5.41 25.35
CA GLN A 344 -61.84 -4.80 26.39
C GLN A 344 -61.32 -3.36 26.53
N PRO A 345 -62.09 -2.34 26.11
CA PRO A 345 -61.68 -0.95 26.24
C PRO A 345 -61.70 -0.56 27.73
N ALA A 346 -60.59 0.04 28.17
CA ALA A 346 -60.44 1.12 29.16
C ALA A 346 -61.31 1.24 30.44
N GLU A 347 -62.14 0.28 30.85
CA GLU A 347 -63.01 0.45 32.04
C GLU A 347 -62.47 -0.19 33.34
N MET A 348 -61.36 -0.94 33.27
CA MET A 348 -60.73 -1.57 34.44
C MET A 348 -59.88 -0.61 35.30
N HIS A 349 -60.13 0.70 35.23
CA HIS A 349 -59.51 1.70 36.10
C HIS A 349 -60.52 2.45 36.99
N GLN A 350 -61.83 2.27 36.79
CA GLN A 350 -62.85 2.88 37.67
C GLN A 350 -63.27 1.97 38.84
N GLN A 351 -63.31 0.64 38.68
CA GLN A 351 -63.70 -0.26 39.78
C GLN A 351 -62.64 -0.41 40.87
N THR A 352 -61.37 -0.17 40.57
CA THR A 352 -60.26 -0.27 41.55
C THR A 352 -60.23 0.91 42.53
N LYS A 353 -60.82 2.07 42.16
CA LYS A 353 -60.98 3.21 43.08
C LYS A 353 -62.22 3.05 43.97
N ALA A 354 -63.32 2.50 43.46
CA ALA A 354 -64.52 2.24 44.26
C ALA A 354 -64.31 1.12 45.30
N ARG A 355 -63.48 0.10 45.02
CA ARG A 355 -63.16 -0.95 46.00
C ARG A 355 -62.15 -0.56 47.07
N LYS A 356 -61.36 0.50 46.88
CA LYS A 356 -60.46 1.03 47.92
C LYS A 356 -61.19 1.87 48.97
N GLN A 357 -62.40 2.37 48.70
CA GLN A 357 -63.20 3.09 49.70
C GLN A 357 -64.14 2.19 50.52
N VAL A 358 -64.32 0.93 50.13
CA VAL A 358 -65.21 -0.02 50.84
C VAL A 358 -64.44 -1.04 51.67
N ALA A 359 -63.10 -1.07 51.56
CA ALA A 359 -62.25 -1.97 52.35
C ALA A 359 -61.77 -1.38 53.69
N GLU A 360 -62.21 -0.17 54.06
CA GLU A 360 -61.85 0.50 55.33
C GLU A 360 -62.98 0.48 56.37
N ALA A 361 -64.10 -0.18 56.09
CA ALA A 361 -65.19 -0.37 57.04
C ALA A 361 -65.75 -1.79 56.93
N GLY A 362 -65.50 -2.64 57.93
CA GLY A 362 -66.26 -3.88 58.09
C GLY A 362 -65.45 -5.08 58.53
N ASN A 363 -65.58 -5.37 59.81
CA ASN A 363 -65.02 -6.49 60.55
C ASN A 363 -65.64 -7.85 60.18
N THR A 364 -64.88 -8.91 60.52
CA THR A 364 -65.28 -10.28 60.89
C THR A 364 -65.63 -11.34 59.85
N ASP A 365 -64.87 -12.44 59.96
CA ASP A 365 -65.23 -13.85 59.79
C ASP A 365 -65.88 -14.32 58.49
N THR A 366 -65.05 -14.89 57.59
CA THR A 366 -65.26 -16.28 57.13
C THR A 366 -63.99 -16.85 56.50
N ARG A 367 -63.43 -17.92 57.09
CA ARG A 367 -62.60 -18.89 56.37
C ARG A 367 -63.44 -19.49 55.26
N HIS A 368 -62.94 -19.63 54.02
CA HIS A 368 -63.03 -20.84 53.20
C HIS A 368 -62.47 -20.63 51.77
N ILE A 369 -61.64 -21.60 51.36
CA ILE A 369 -61.24 -21.96 49.98
C ILE A 369 -60.17 -21.05 49.32
N LEU A 370 -58.91 -21.41 49.55
CA LEU A 370 -57.81 -21.16 48.62
C LEU A 370 -57.88 -22.20 47.50
N THR A 371 -58.27 -21.80 46.29
CA THR A 371 -58.06 -22.60 45.08
C THR A 371 -57.11 -21.91 44.12
N ASN A 372 -56.00 -22.61 43.90
CA ASN A 372 -54.96 -22.46 42.89
C ASN A 372 -55.31 -21.66 41.63
N GLY A 373 -54.54 -20.59 41.41
CA GLY A 373 -54.32 -19.98 40.10
C GLY A 373 -52.83 -19.71 39.89
N LYS A 374 -51.99 -20.74 39.93
CA LYS A 374 -50.57 -20.59 39.54
C LYS A 374 -50.53 -20.34 38.03
N ALA A 375 -50.17 -19.12 37.64
CA ALA A 375 -49.77 -18.80 36.28
C ALA A 375 -48.65 -19.76 35.85
N LYS A 376 -48.99 -20.71 34.98
CA LYS A 376 -48.05 -21.71 34.45
C LYS A 376 -47.02 -20.96 33.62
N ARG A 377 -45.79 -20.81 34.14
CA ARG A 377 -44.65 -20.29 33.36
C ARG A 377 -44.50 -21.20 32.14
N LEU A 378 -44.69 -20.64 30.94
CA LEU A 378 -44.41 -21.33 29.68
C LEU A 378 -42.93 -21.71 29.67
N SER A 379 -42.62 -22.99 29.85
CA SER A 379 -41.25 -23.47 29.71
C SER A 379 -40.89 -23.44 28.23
N ILE A 380 -39.70 -22.92 27.91
CA ILE A 380 -39.16 -22.84 26.55
C ILE A 380 -38.89 -24.26 25.99
N VAL A 381 -38.96 -25.29 26.84
CA VAL A 381 -38.66 -26.70 26.53
C VAL A 381 -39.91 -27.51 26.12
N ALA A 382 -41.11 -27.06 26.47
CA ALA A 382 -42.37 -27.76 26.21
C ALA A 382 -42.58 -28.23 24.74
N PRO A 383 -42.29 -27.42 23.69
CA PRO A 383 -42.51 -27.88 22.32
C PRO A 383 -41.54 -28.98 21.86
N PHE A 384 -40.38 -29.12 22.50
CA PHE A 384 -39.38 -30.14 22.16
C PHE A 384 -39.74 -31.51 22.76
N GLU A 385 -40.21 -31.52 24.01
CA GLU A 385 -40.71 -32.74 24.66
C GLU A 385 -41.98 -33.27 23.98
N GLU A 386 -42.93 -32.39 23.64
CA GLU A 386 -44.16 -32.80 22.93
C GLU A 386 -43.85 -33.32 21.51
N GLY A 387 -42.89 -32.72 20.80
CA GLY A 387 -42.47 -33.19 19.47
C GLY A 387 -41.78 -34.56 19.50
N MET A 388 -40.92 -34.83 20.48
CA MET A 388 -40.30 -36.16 20.65
C MET A 388 -41.31 -37.23 21.10
N LEU A 389 -42.29 -36.86 21.93
CA LEU A 389 -43.36 -37.76 22.36
C LEU A 389 -44.31 -38.12 21.20
N ASP A 390 -44.66 -37.15 20.33
CA ASP A 390 -45.46 -37.40 19.13
C ASP A 390 -44.72 -38.32 18.14
N LEU A 391 -43.44 -38.05 17.88
CA LEU A 391 -42.58 -38.87 17.02
C LEU A 391 -42.48 -40.33 17.53
N ARG A 392 -42.26 -40.50 18.83
CA ARG A 392 -42.16 -41.82 19.47
C ARG A 392 -43.49 -42.58 19.43
N SER A 393 -44.63 -41.87 19.56
CA SER A 393 -45.95 -42.50 19.43
C SER A 393 -46.26 -42.95 18.00
N ARG A 394 -45.88 -42.14 17.00
CA ARG A 394 -46.11 -42.44 15.57
C ARG A 394 -45.24 -43.58 15.07
N PHE A 395 -43.99 -43.66 15.53
CA PHE A 395 -43.10 -44.78 15.22
C PHE A 395 -43.54 -46.09 15.87
N LYS A 396 -44.21 -46.06 17.03
CA LYS A 396 -44.72 -47.26 17.70
C LYS A 396 -45.87 -47.95 16.92
N ASN A 397 -46.56 -47.22 16.04
CA ASN A 397 -47.70 -47.71 15.27
C ASN A 397 -47.37 -48.05 13.80
N SER A 398 -46.12 -47.86 13.34
CA SER A 398 -45.69 -48.20 11.98
C SER A 398 -44.96 -49.54 11.95
N VAL A 399 -45.37 -50.45 11.07
CA VAL A 399 -44.82 -51.83 11.02
C VAL A 399 -43.93 -52.03 9.78
N THR A 400 -44.02 -51.15 8.77
CA THR A 400 -43.27 -51.29 7.51
C THR A 400 -42.29 -50.14 7.27
N TRP A 401 -41.09 -50.39 6.73
CA TRP A 401 -40.05 -49.37 6.45
C TRP A 401 -40.58 -48.16 5.63
N ARG A 402 -41.47 -48.40 4.66
CA ARG A 402 -42.12 -47.33 3.87
C ARG A 402 -43.02 -46.40 4.69
N GLU A 403 -43.56 -46.87 5.81
CA GLU A 403 -44.36 -46.07 6.72
C GLU A 403 -43.47 -45.26 7.66
N TYR A 404 -42.34 -45.83 8.10
CA TYR A 404 -41.32 -45.10 8.85
C TYR A 404 -40.79 -43.90 8.06
N THR A 405 -40.45 -44.08 6.78
CA THR A 405 -39.95 -42.97 5.94
C THR A 405 -41.04 -41.94 5.64
N LYS A 406 -42.30 -42.36 5.43
CA LYS A 406 -43.43 -41.43 5.28
C LYS A 406 -43.70 -40.63 6.55
N GLN A 407 -43.68 -41.27 7.72
CA GLN A 407 -43.90 -40.58 9.01
C GLN A 407 -42.74 -39.66 9.35
N ALA A 408 -41.49 -40.06 9.06
CA ALA A 408 -40.32 -39.19 9.19
C ALA A 408 -40.41 -37.98 8.25
N TRP A 409 -40.84 -38.17 6.99
CA TRP A 409 -41.06 -37.07 6.05
C TRP A 409 -42.19 -36.13 6.50
N PHE A 410 -43.28 -36.68 7.04
CA PHE A 410 -44.37 -35.89 7.60
C PHE A 410 -43.93 -35.11 8.84
N PHE A 411 -43.08 -35.69 9.68
CA PHE A 411 -42.48 -35.03 10.82
C PHE A 411 -41.53 -33.89 10.41
N ILE A 412 -40.63 -34.15 9.45
CA ILE A 412 -39.73 -33.12 8.91
C ILE A 412 -40.53 -31.97 8.29
N THR A 413 -41.62 -32.26 7.58
CA THR A 413 -42.48 -31.22 6.99
C THR A 413 -43.33 -30.48 8.03
N ALA A 414 -43.79 -31.16 9.09
CA ALA A 414 -44.52 -30.57 10.21
C ALA A 414 -43.65 -29.62 11.06
N TYR A 415 -42.36 -29.97 11.22
CA TYR A 415 -41.37 -29.20 11.99
C TYR A 415 -40.34 -28.49 11.10
N LYS A 416 -40.69 -28.21 9.83
CA LYS A 416 -39.75 -27.67 8.83
C LYS A 416 -39.01 -26.41 9.29
N THR A 417 -39.66 -25.54 10.07
CA THR A 417 -39.05 -24.31 10.60
C THR A 417 -37.96 -24.60 11.64
N PHE A 418 -38.12 -25.65 12.45
CA PHE A 418 -37.11 -26.08 13.41
C PHE A 418 -35.89 -26.67 12.70
N PHE A 419 -36.10 -27.56 11.72
CA PHE A 419 -35.00 -28.15 10.96
C PHE A 419 -34.24 -27.13 10.11
N ILE A 420 -34.93 -26.17 9.49
CA ILE A 420 -34.28 -25.05 8.78
C ILE A 420 -33.41 -24.23 9.74
N ALA A 421 -33.90 -23.93 10.95
CA ALA A 421 -33.10 -23.20 11.94
C ALA A 421 -31.88 -24.01 12.42
N ALA A 422 -32.03 -25.32 12.63
CA ALA A 422 -30.94 -26.21 13.03
C ALA A 422 -29.86 -26.32 11.94
N VAL A 423 -30.26 -26.41 10.66
CA VAL A 423 -29.33 -26.42 9.53
C VAL A 423 -28.58 -25.08 9.43
N LEU A 424 -29.27 -23.95 9.57
CA LEU A 424 -28.61 -22.63 9.56
C LEU A 424 -27.63 -22.46 10.72
N PHE A 425 -27.95 -23.00 11.90
CA PHE A 425 -27.03 -23.02 13.04
C PHE A 425 -25.81 -23.91 12.78
N ALA A 426 -25.99 -25.09 12.20
CA ALA A 426 -24.90 -25.98 11.84
C ALA A 426 -23.98 -25.36 10.77
N VAL A 427 -24.54 -24.68 9.77
CA VAL A 427 -23.78 -23.92 8.76
C VAL A 427 -22.99 -22.78 9.41
N PHE A 428 -23.59 -22.06 10.36
CA PHE A 428 -22.91 -21.01 11.12
C PHE A 428 -21.72 -21.56 11.94
N VAL A 429 -21.91 -22.68 12.66
CA VAL A 429 -20.84 -23.31 13.45
C VAL A 429 -19.72 -23.83 12.55
N SER A 430 -20.07 -24.42 11.40
CA SER A 430 -19.09 -24.90 10.42
C SER A 430 -18.26 -23.75 9.84
N LEU A 431 -18.91 -22.65 9.47
CA LEU A 431 -18.23 -21.42 9.01
C LEU A 431 -17.33 -20.82 10.10
N ALA A 432 -17.74 -20.85 11.37
CA ALA A 432 -16.93 -20.36 12.48
C ALA A 432 -15.69 -21.24 12.74
N PHE A 433 -15.80 -22.56 12.57
CA PHE A 433 -14.66 -23.48 12.73
C PHE A 433 -13.67 -23.34 11.58
N TRP A 434 -14.16 -23.28 10.34
CA TRP A 434 -13.35 -22.99 9.15
C TRP A 434 -12.63 -21.64 9.26
N PHE A 435 -13.28 -20.64 9.86
CA PHE A 435 -12.69 -19.31 10.13
C PHE A 435 -11.51 -19.35 11.10
N LEU A 436 -11.60 -20.10 12.21
CA LEU A 436 -10.53 -20.18 13.21
C LEU A 436 -9.28 -20.89 12.70
N ASP A 437 -9.43 -21.84 11.76
CA ASP A 437 -8.32 -22.60 11.16
C ASP A 437 -7.50 -21.78 10.15
N SER A 438 -8.05 -20.66 9.65
CA SER A 438 -7.40 -19.81 8.63
C SER A 438 -6.34 -18.82 9.17
N VAL A 439 -6.08 -18.84 10.48
CA VAL A 439 -5.13 -17.95 11.17
C VAL A 439 -3.72 -18.53 11.10
N LYS A 440 -2.76 -17.78 10.55
CA LYS A 440 -1.34 -18.17 10.40
C LYS A 440 -0.41 -17.12 11.00
N GLU A 441 0.69 -17.59 11.60
CA GLU A 441 1.54 -16.85 12.56
C GLU A 441 2.55 -15.86 11.94
N GLU A 442 3.03 -16.04 10.70
CA GLU A 442 4.01 -15.14 10.06
C GLU A 442 3.60 -14.74 8.65
N ARG A 443 3.54 -13.43 8.36
CA ARG A 443 3.00 -12.90 7.10
C ARG A 443 3.72 -11.64 6.62
N GLY A 444 3.76 -11.48 5.30
CA GLY A 444 4.54 -10.43 4.66
C GLY A 444 3.90 -9.04 4.70
N PHE A 445 4.70 -8.01 4.44
CA PHE A 445 4.27 -6.62 4.39
C PHE A 445 5.14 -5.80 3.41
N ASN A 446 4.60 -4.68 2.93
CA ASN A 446 5.28 -3.72 2.06
C ASN A 446 5.30 -2.34 2.71
N ILE A 447 6.41 -1.63 2.55
CA ILE A 447 6.63 -0.31 3.13
C ILE A 447 7.10 0.62 2.03
N THR A 448 6.39 1.72 1.80
CA THR A 448 6.84 2.77 0.87
C THR A 448 7.22 4.01 1.67
N ILE A 449 8.48 4.42 1.51
CA ILE A 449 9.05 5.64 2.08
C ILE A 449 8.92 6.73 1.01
N ASP A 450 8.14 7.78 1.28
CA ASP A 450 8.02 8.92 0.38
C ASP A 450 9.22 9.86 0.55
N GLY A 451 10.09 9.92 -0.45
CA GLY A 451 11.23 10.84 -0.52
C GLY A 451 10.92 12.06 -1.39
N ILE A 452 11.70 13.13 -1.25
CA ILE A 452 11.55 14.36 -2.09
C ILE A 452 11.80 14.06 -3.57
N ASP A 453 12.71 13.11 -3.88
CA ASP A 453 13.12 12.79 -5.26
C ASP A 453 12.71 11.38 -5.74
N GLN A 454 12.63 10.37 -4.86
CA GLN A 454 12.24 9.00 -5.22
C GLN A 454 11.55 8.28 -4.04
N ASN A 455 10.53 7.48 -4.35
CA ASN A 455 9.86 6.61 -3.39
C ASN A 455 10.58 5.27 -3.30
N ILE A 456 11.02 4.88 -2.10
CA ILE A 456 11.68 3.58 -1.87
C ILE A 456 10.64 2.62 -1.30
N THR A 457 10.37 1.53 -2.01
CA THR A 457 9.50 0.45 -1.51
C THR A 457 10.35 -0.71 -1.00
N LEU A 458 10.25 -1.02 0.29
CA LEU A 458 10.91 -2.15 0.94
C LEU A 458 9.88 -3.23 1.25
N SER A 459 10.16 -4.45 0.82
CA SER A 459 9.33 -5.64 1.11
C SER A 459 9.86 -6.37 2.35
N SER A 460 8.97 -7.04 3.08
CA SER A 460 9.34 -7.91 4.22
C SER A 460 10.35 -9.00 3.83
N GLU A 461 10.27 -9.49 2.59
CA GLU A 461 11.18 -10.50 2.03
C GLU A 461 12.62 -9.99 1.95
N GLN A 462 12.82 -8.74 1.52
CA GLN A 462 14.15 -8.14 1.45
C GLN A 462 14.80 -8.04 2.85
N MET A 463 14.02 -7.70 3.87
CA MET A 463 14.52 -7.62 5.25
C MET A 463 14.79 -9.00 5.86
N GLN A 464 13.92 -9.98 5.63
CA GLN A 464 14.17 -11.36 6.07
C GLN A 464 15.42 -11.94 5.42
N TYR A 465 15.65 -11.68 4.13
CA TYR A 465 16.89 -12.08 3.45
C TYR A 465 18.13 -11.46 4.11
N GLU A 466 18.10 -10.16 4.44
CA GLU A 466 19.22 -9.51 5.14
C GLU A 466 19.49 -10.11 6.52
N ASN A 467 18.45 -10.50 7.26
CA ASN A 467 18.58 -11.15 8.56
C ASN A 467 19.14 -12.58 8.42
N MET A 468 18.60 -13.38 7.51
CA MET A 468 19.10 -14.74 7.20
C MET A 468 20.59 -14.72 6.79
N ARG A 469 20.99 -13.71 6.01
CA ARG A 469 22.39 -13.52 5.60
C ARG A 469 23.31 -13.12 6.75
N LYS A 470 22.82 -12.37 7.75
CA LYS A 470 23.59 -12.02 8.95
C LYS A 470 23.79 -13.23 9.87
N GLU A 471 22.78 -14.09 9.98
CA GLU A 471 22.82 -15.29 10.82
C GLU A 471 23.64 -16.43 10.19
N SER A 472 23.65 -16.51 8.86
CA SER A 472 24.44 -17.48 8.10
C SER A 472 25.31 -16.75 7.08
N PRO A 473 26.47 -16.22 7.47
CA PRO A 473 27.43 -15.65 6.53
C PRO A 473 27.94 -16.78 5.64
N ALA A 474 27.31 -16.97 4.49
CA ALA A 474 27.65 -18.05 3.59
C ALA A 474 29.14 -18.00 3.24
N THR A 475 29.81 -19.08 3.63
CA THR A 475 31.11 -19.51 3.14
C THR A 475 31.00 -19.77 1.64
N THR A 476 32.00 -19.32 0.88
CA THR A 476 32.26 -19.59 -0.54
C THR A 476 31.76 -18.51 -1.51
N GLN A 477 32.71 -17.82 -2.12
CA GLN A 477 32.54 -17.05 -3.35
C GLN A 477 32.11 -18.00 -4.46
N VAL A 478 30.81 -18.23 -4.61
CA VAL A 478 30.26 -18.91 -5.80
C VAL A 478 30.51 -17.99 -6.98
N LYS A 479 31.24 -18.47 -7.99
CA LYS A 479 31.45 -17.75 -9.24
C LYS A 479 30.09 -17.60 -9.90
N MET A 480 29.53 -16.39 -9.88
CA MET A 480 28.23 -16.11 -10.48
C MET A 480 28.24 -16.59 -11.94
N LYS A 481 27.28 -17.45 -12.30
CA LYS A 481 26.97 -17.71 -13.70
C LYS A 481 26.53 -16.35 -14.25
N GLY A 482 27.13 -15.87 -15.34
CA GLY A 482 26.84 -14.57 -15.96
C GLY A 482 25.42 -14.50 -16.53
N THR A 483 24.44 -14.69 -15.67
CA THR A 483 23.00 -14.80 -15.91
C THR A 483 22.36 -13.45 -15.62
N PRO A 484 21.25 -13.12 -16.30
CA PRO A 484 20.51 -11.89 -16.06
C PRO A 484 20.02 -11.80 -14.62
N SER A 485 19.86 -10.58 -14.14
CA SER A 485 19.29 -10.29 -12.82
C SER A 485 17.82 -10.72 -12.78
N ILE A 486 17.50 -11.67 -11.92
CA ILE A 486 16.17 -12.26 -11.77
C ILE A 486 15.38 -11.49 -10.69
N THR A 487 14.06 -11.36 -10.85
CA THR A 487 13.16 -10.84 -9.81
C THR A 487 12.37 -11.98 -9.20
N VAL A 488 12.39 -12.11 -7.87
CA VAL A 488 11.60 -13.11 -7.14
C VAL A 488 10.43 -12.41 -6.45
N ILE A 489 9.21 -12.85 -6.71
CA ILE A 489 7.97 -12.29 -6.19
C ILE A 489 7.26 -13.34 -5.33
N ASN A 490 7.13 -13.08 -4.04
CA ASN A 490 6.27 -13.88 -3.19
C ASN A 490 4.80 -13.49 -3.43
N ARG A 491 3.96 -14.44 -3.85
CA ARG A 491 2.50 -14.26 -3.91
C ARG A 491 1.76 -15.15 -2.91
N SER A 492 2.47 -16.05 -2.24
CA SER A 492 1.91 -17.14 -1.46
C SER A 492 1.30 -16.72 -0.11
N GLY A 493 1.59 -15.51 0.36
CA GLY A 493 1.20 -14.99 1.68
C GLY A 493 1.99 -15.59 2.86
N VAL A 494 2.94 -16.50 2.61
CA VAL A 494 3.83 -17.04 3.66
C VAL A 494 5.11 -16.21 3.67
N ALA A 495 5.42 -15.56 4.80
CA ALA A 495 6.58 -14.69 4.91
C ALA A 495 7.91 -15.45 4.77
N GLY A 496 8.87 -14.89 4.05
CA GLY A 496 10.27 -15.32 4.03
C GLY A 496 10.60 -16.35 2.97
N LEU A 497 9.61 -16.81 2.20
CA LEU A 497 9.84 -17.78 1.13
C LEU A 497 10.63 -17.19 -0.03
N ALA A 498 10.36 -15.95 -0.44
CA ALA A 498 11.15 -15.36 -1.52
C ALA A 498 12.57 -15.06 -1.04
N ALA A 499 12.76 -14.69 0.23
CA ALA A 499 14.07 -14.58 0.87
C ALA A 499 14.85 -15.91 0.83
N GLU A 500 14.20 -17.02 1.18
CA GLU A 500 14.79 -18.36 1.14
C GLU A 500 15.13 -18.77 -0.30
N TRP A 501 14.21 -18.56 -1.24
CA TRP A 501 14.44 -18.84 -2.66
C TRP A 501 15.60 -18.03 -3.22
N ARG A 502 15.73 -16.75 -2.85
CA ARG A 502 16.88 -15.93 -3.23
C ARG A 502 18.19 -16.55 -2.72
N LEU A 503 18.23 -16.98 -1.46
CA LEU A 503 19.43 -17.58 -0.87
C LEU A 503 19.83 -18.88 -1.57
N ARG A 504 18.85 -19.74 -1.90
CA ARG A 504 19.08 -20.96 -2.70
C ARG A 504 19.57 -20.64 -4.11
N LEU A 505 18.97 -19.65 -4.79
CA LEU A 505 19.37 -19.24 -6.15
C LEU A 505 20.79 -18.67 -6.18
N GLU A 506 21.17 -17.86 -5.18
CA GLU A 506 22.52 -17.31 -5.06
C GLU A 506 23.57 -18.41 -4.79
N GLN A 507 23.23 -19.45 -4.02
CA GLN A 507 24.08 -20.63 -3.83
C GLN A 507 24.31 -21.42 -5.14
N GLU A 508 23.30 -21.47 -6.01
CA GLU A 508 23.37 -22.12 -7.34
C GLU A 508 24.04 -21.22 -8.41
N GLY A 509 24.47 -20.02 -8.03
CA GLY A 509 25.22 -19.07 -8.84
C GLY A 509 24.37 -18.12 -9.70
N TYR A 510 23.07 -18.00 -9.44
CA TYR A 510 22.18 -17.05 -10.11
C TYR A 510 22.17 -15.69 -9.41
N ALA A 511 22.08 -14.60 -10.17
CA ALA A 511 21.98 -13.24 -9.64
C ALA A 511 20.50 -12.83 -9.45
N VAL A 512 20.10 -12.51 -8.22
CA VAL A 512 18.76 -12.00 -7.90
C VAL A 512 18.84 -10.50 -7.63
N GLY A 513 18.18 -9.70 -8.48
CA GLY A 513 18.21 -8.24 -8.37
C GLY A 513 17.20 -7.69 -7.39
N GLU A 514 15.96 -8.16 -7.46
CA GLU A 514 14.84 -7.58 -6.72
C GLU A 514 13.99 -8.66 -6.03
N LEU A 515 13.63 -8.41 -4.77
CA LEU A 515 12.71 -9.21 -3.97
C LEU A 515 11.41 -8.42 -3.74
N ARG A 516 10.30 -8.94 -4.26
CA ARG A 516 8.99 -8.30 -4.13
C ARG A 516 8.03 -9.21 -3.37
N ASN A 517 7.04 -8.58 -2.77
CA ASN A 517 5.90 -9.27 -2.18
C ASN A 517 4.63 -8.69 -2.79
N ASP A 518 3.79 -9.54 -3.36
CA ASP A 518 2.53 -9.17 -3.97
C ASP A 518 1.40 -9.65 -3.06
N LEU A 519 0.94 -8.73 -2.21
CA LEU A 519 -0.06 -8.98 -1.17
C LEU A 519 -1.49 -9.06 -1.73
N ASP A 520 -1.71 -8.62 -2.97
CA ASP A 520 -3.03 -8.60 -3.62
C ASP A 520 -3.28 -9.86 -4.45
N ALA A 521 -2.24 -10.66 -4.71
CA ALA A 521 -2.34 -11.89 -5.49
C ALA A 521 -3.05 -13.01 -4.71
N ALA A 522 -3.98 -13.71 -5.37
CA ALA A 522 -4.74 -14.82 -4.79
C ALA A 522 -4.05 -16.20 -4.97
N GLU A 523 -2.78 -16.22 -5.40
CA GLU A 523 -2.07 -17.42 -5.82
C GLU A 523 -1.17 -17.96 -4.70
N SER A 524 -1.25 -19.24 -4.34
CA SER A 524 -0.41 -19.86 -3.30
C SER A 524 1.00 -20.24 -3.79
N LYS A 525 1.65 -19.37 -4.55
CA LYS A 525 2.93 -19.67 -5.23
C LYS A 525 3.92 -18.52 -5.24
N THR A 526 5.19 -18.83 -5.07
CA THR A 526 6.30 -17.92 -5.28
C THR A 526 6.67 -17.98 -6.75
N VAL A 527 6.93 -16.81 -7.31
CA VAL A 527 7.07 -16.63 -8.73
C VAL A 527 8.43 -16.03 -9.04
N ILE A 528 9.12 -16.63 -10.00
CA ILE A 528 10.37 -16.09 -10.53
C ILE A 528 10.08 -15.43 -11.87
N VAL A 529 10.49 -14.17 -11.99
CA VAL A 529 10.25 -13.34 -13.17
C VAL A 529 11.55 -13.08 -13.90
N TYR A 530 11.57 -13.43 -15.18
CA TYR A 530 12.66 -13.21 -16.13
C TYR A 530 12.26 -12.17 -17.17
N GLU A 531 13.26 -11.45 -17.69
CA GLU A 531 13.07 -10.65 -18.89
C GLU A 531 12.81 -11.57 -20.10
N SER A 532 11.92 -11.16 -20.99
CA SER A 532 11.41 -11.99 -22.09
C SER A 532 12.48 -12.45 -23.10
N SER A 533 13.66 -11.83 -23.09
CA SER A 533 14.81 -12.15 -23.94
C SER A 533 15.58 -13.41 -23.52
N TYR A 534 15.36 -13.93 -22.31
CA TYR A 534 16.16 -15.03 -21.71
C TYR A 534 15.37 -16.35 -21.57
N THR A 535 14.67 -16.74 -22.64
CA THR A 535 13.82 -17.94 -22.65
C THR A 535 14.60 -19.24 -22.37
N ASP A 536 15.80 -19.36 -22.91
CA ASP A 536 16.61 -20.58 -22.75
C ASP A 536 17.13 -20.72 -21.31
N GLU A 537 17.55 -19.62 -20.69
CA GLU A 537 17.97 -19.59 -19.29
C GLU A 537 16.81 -19.86 -18.33
N ALA A 538 15.62 -19.32 -18.63
CA ALA A 538 14.41 -19.56 -17.86
C ALA A 538 13.97 -21.04 -17.94
N LEU A 539 14.16 -21.69 -19.10
CA LEU A 539 13.88 -23.12 -19.28
C LEU A 539 14.85 -23.99 -18.45
N VAL A 540 16.15 -23.66 -18.46
CA VAL A 540 17.16 -24.36 -17.64
C VAL A 540 16.86 -24.22 -16.15
N LEU A 541 16.45 -23.03 -15.69
CA LEU A 541 16.08 -22.85 -14.29
C LEU A 541 14.79 -23.63 -13.96
N SER A 542 13.80 -23.65 -14.84
CA SER A 542 12.57 -24.45 -14.68
C SER A 542 12.87 -25.94 -14.48
N GLU A 543 13.80 -26.51 -15.27
CA GLU A 543 14.24 -27.90 -15.10
C GLU A 543 14.93 -28.15 -13.75
N LEU A 544 15.79 -27.22 -13.32
CA LEU A 544 16.46 -27.27 -12.01
C LEU A 544 15.45 -27.20 -10.85
N LEU A 545 14.34 -26.50 -11.05
CA LEU A 545 13.24 -26.36 -10.10
C LEU A 545 12.17 -27.47 -10.25
N HIS A 546 12.59 -28.69 -10.56
CA HIS A 546 11.71 -29.87 -10.70
C HIS A 546 10.65 -29.75 -11.80
N GLY A 547 10.94 -29.02 -12.89
CA GLY A 547 10.00 -28.80 -13.98
C GLY A 547 8.91 -27.78 -13.66
N ALA A 548 9.26 -26.74 -12.89
CA ALA A 548 8.37 -25.64 -12.53
C ALA A 548 7.70 -25.03 -13.77
N LEU A 549 6.39 -24.76 -13.71
CA LEU A 549 5.63 -24.30 -14.87
C LEU A 549 6.17 -22.96 -15.37
N LEU A 550 6.63 -22.94 -16.63
CA LEU A 550 7.06 -21.73 -17.33
C LEU A 550 5.89 -21.21 -18.16
N SER A 551 5.49 -19.95 -17.95
CA SER A 551 4.53 -19.30 -18.86
C SER A 551 5.26 -18.89 -20.14
N ALA A 552 4.93 -19.51 -21.26
CA ALA A 552 5.38 -19.06 -22.58
C ALA A 552 4.22 -18.32 -23.27
N ASN A 553 4.37 -17.03 -23.55
CA ASN A 553 3.38 -16.28 -24.31
C ASN A 553 3.77 -16.30 -25.81
N THR A 554 2.93 -16.86 -26.66
CA THR A 554 3.20 -17.04 -28.10
C THR A 554 2.61 -15.93 -28.97
N ASN A 555 2.07 -14.85 -28.37
CA ASN A 555 1.46 -13.75 -29.11
C ASN A 555 2.47 -12.64 -29.44
N SER A 556 2.72 -12.46 -30.73
CA SER A 556 3.72 -11.54 -31.30
C SER A 556 3.38 -10.04 -31.22
N ASP A 557 2.24 -9.65 -30.63
CA ASP A 557 1.72 -8.27 -30.70
C ASP A 557 1.45 -7.59 -29.34
N ALA A 558 1.81 -8.21 -28.21
CA ALA A 558 1.77 -7.55 -26.91
C ALA A 558 3.20 -7.20 -26.48
N LYS A 559 3.42 -5.95 -26.02
CA LYS A 559 4.67 -5.49 -25.40
C LYS A 559 5.26 -6.60 -24.52
N ALA A 560 6.51 -6.97 -24.79
CA ALA A 560 7.34 -7.94 -24.06
C ALA A 560 6.87 -8.20 -22.61
N GLU A 561 5.93 -9.12 -22.45
CA GLU A 561 5.50 -9.56 -21.12
C GLU A 561 6.60 -10.44 -20.54
N PRO A 562 6.91 -10.31 -19.24
CA PRO A 562 8.01 -11.04 -18.64
C PRO A 562 7.70 -12.55 -18.58
N LEU A 563 8.74 -13.37 -18.66
CA LEU A 563 8.64 -14.83 -18.51
C LEU A 563 8.48 -15.16 -17.02
N ILE A 564 7.48 -15.98 -16.69
CA ILE A 564 7.10 -16.28 -15.31
C ILE A 564 7.28 -17.78 -15.05
N ILE A 565 8.12 -18.12 -14.07
CA ILE A 565 8.29 -19.49 -13.56
C ILE A 565 7.53 -19.60 -12.24
N TYR A 566 6.54 -20.49 -12.18
CA TYR A 566 5.76 -20.74 -10.97
C TYR A 566 6.40 -21.84 -10.14
N ILE A 567 6.88 -21.48 -8.96
CA ILE A 567 7.47 -22.44 -8.03
C ILE A 567 6.36 -23.08 -7.20
N GLY A 568 6.13 -24.39 -7.42
CA GLY A 568 5.41 -25.30 -6.50
C GLY A 568 4.06 -24.84 -5.94
N ASN A 569 3.61 -25.50 -4.87
CA ASN A 569 2.55 -25.02 -3.98
C ASN A 569 3.23 -24.79 -2.63
N ASP A 570 3.55 -23.55 -2.31
CA ASP A 570 4.42 -23.20 -1.18
C ASP A 570 3.87 -23.64 0.18
N LEU A 571 2.56 -23.89 0.24
CA LEU A 571 1.86 -24.42 1.41
C LEU A 571 2.20 -25.88 1.76
N GLN A 572 2.62 -26.70 0.79
CA GLN A 572 2.98 -28.10 1.05
C GLN A 572 4.40 -28.24 1.60
N ASN A 573 5.32 -27.38 1.17
CA ASN A 573 6.73 -27.45 1.58
C ASN A 573 7.00 -26.80 2.96
N ALA A 574 6.06 -26.02 3.51
CA ALA A 574 6.17 -25.43 4.85
C ALA A 574 5.66 -26.36 5.97
N VAL A 575 5.11 -27.53 5.64
CA VAL A 575 4.52 -28.50 6.59
C VAL A 575 5.33 -29.81 6.67
N GLU A 576 6.39 -29.95 5.86
CA GLU A 576 7.44 -30.97 6.02
C GLU A 576 8.67 -30.36 6.69
#